data_AF-A0A2G9V0V6-F1
#
_entry.id   AF-A0A2G9V0V6-F1
#
_cell.length_a   1.000
_cell.length_b   1.000
_cell.length_c   1.000
_cell.angle_alpha   90.00
_cell.angle_beta   90.00
_cell.angle_gamma   90.00
#
_symmetry.space_group_name_H-M   'P 1'
#
loop_
_entity.id
_entity.type
_entity.pdbx_description
1 polymer ?
#
loop_
_entity_poly.entity_id
_entity_poly.type
_entity_poly.pdbx_seq_one_letter_code
_entity_poly.pdbx_strand_id
1 'polypeptide(L)' 'MYTPRAVGNRVTSEQYDLYCEMGTTFELCKICDDNDKNVKIEPCGHLLCVPCLTSWQVRL' A
#
# COMPACT_ATOMS: atom_id res chain seq x y z
N MET A 1 -3.86 -4.07 -20.27
CA MET A 1 -4.31 -3.18 -19.19
C MET A 1 -4.60 -4.06 -17.99
N TYR A 2 -3.78 -3.96 -16.96
CA TYR A 2 -3.81 -4.85 -15.80
C TYR A 2 -5.15 -4.65 -15.08
N THR A 3 -6.08 -5.58 -15.21
CA THR A 3 -7.33 -5.55 -14.44
C THR A 3 -7.01 -6.00 -13.02
N PRO A 4 -7.10 -5.12 -12.00
CA PRO A 4 -6.86 -5.52 -10.63
C PRO A 4 -7.95 -6.53 -10.27
N ARG A 5 -7.53 -7.76 -9.97
CA ARG A 5 -8.39 -8.84 -9.51
C ARG A 5 -9.29 -8.31 -8.39
N ALA A 6 -10.60 -8.39 -8.60
CA ALA A 6 -11.62 -7.76 -7.77
C ALA A 6 -11.48 -8.12 -6.28
N VAL A 7 -10.94 -7.19 -5.51
CA VAL A 7 -11.05 -7.19 -4.05
C VAL A 7 -12.18 -6.24 -3.69
N GLY A 8 -13.39 -6.78 -3.53
CA GLY A 8 -14.43 -6.32 -2.59
C GLY A 8 -14.94 -4.88 -2.59
N ASN A 9 -14.49 -3.96 -3.44
CA ASN A 9 -15.04 -2.61 -3.54
C ASN A 9 -15.00 -2.14 -4.99
N ARG A 10 -16.14 -1.64 -5.51
CA ARG A 10 -16.20 -1.05 -6.85
C ARG A 10 -15.36 0.23 -6.85
N VAL A 11 -14.20 0.19 -7.52
CA VAL A 11 -13.38 1.37 -7.75
C VAL A 11 -14.08 2.23 -8.79
N THR A 12 -14.43 3.47 -8.44
CA THR A 12 -14.99 4.42 -9.42
C THR A 12 -13.88 4.95 -10.33
N SER A 13 -14.24 5.47 -11.50
CA SER A 13 -13.28 6.12 -12.41
C SER A 13 -12.53 7.26 -11.72
N GLU A 14 -13.22 8.05 -10.90
CA GLU A 14 -12.62 9.15 -10.14
C GLU A 14 -11.58 8.66 -9.12
N GLN A 15 -11.83 7.52 -8.47
CA GLN A 15 -10.85 6.91 -7.56
C GLN A 15 -9.62 6.41 -8.31
N TYR A 16 -9.81 5.86 -9.52
CA TYR A 16 -8.71 5.45 -10.37
C TYR A 16 -7.86 6.65 -10.83
N ASP A 17 -8.50 7.72 -11.28
CA ASP A 17 -7.83 8.93 -11.74
C ASP A 17 -7.00 9.57 -10.62
N LEU A 18 -7.56 9.67 -9.41
CA LEU A 18 -6.82 10.11 -8.21
C LEU A 18 -5.61 9.21 -7.92
N TYR A 19 -5.74 7.89 -8.07
CA TYR A 19 -4.60 6.96 -7.91
C TYR A 19 -3.50 7.20 -8.95
N CYS A 20 -3.88 7.51 -10.18
CA CYS A 20 -2.94 7.85 -11.26
C CYS A 20 -2.25 9.20 -11.03
N GLU A 21 -2.98 10.20 -10.55
CA GLU A 21 -2.46 11.55 -10.26
C GLU A 21 -1.48 11.57 -9.10
N MET A 22 -1.68 10.70 -8.09
CA MET A 22 -0.84 10.66 -6.90
C MET A 22 0.61 10.25 -7.18
N GLY A 23 0.93 9.68 -8.36
CA GLY A 23 2.30 9.42 -8.81
C GLY A 23 3.15 8.47 -7.93
N THR A 24 2.63 8.04 -6.79
CA THR A 24 3.33 7.14 -5.88
C THR A 24 3.14 5.71 -6.37
N THR A 25 4.22 4.96 -6.55
CA THR A 25 4.11 3.57 -7.05
C THR A 25 3.34 2.74 -6.03
N PHE A 26 2.44 1.86 -6.50
CA PHE A 26 1.67 0.99 -5.60
C PHE A 26 2.60 0.08 -4.76
N GLU A 27 3.79 -0.19 -5.28
CA GLU A 27 4.75 -1.16 -4.76
C GLU A 27 5.57 -0.59 -3.60
N LEU A 28 5.88 0.72 -3.56
CA LEU A 28 6.69 1.34 -2.50
C LEU A 28 5.91 1.63 -1.21
N CYS A 29 6.55 1.38 -0.07
CA CYS A 29 6.05 1.63 1.27
C CYS A 29 5.84 3.12 1.50
N LYS A 30 4.63 3.49 1.95
CA LYS A 30 4.24 4.89 2.16
C LYS A 30 4.80 5.55 3.42
N ILE A 31 5.63 4.83 4.19
CA ILE A 31 6.32 5.39 5.36
C ILE A 31 7.69 5.92 4.95
N CYS A 32 8.47 5.14 4.20
CA CYS A 32 9.82 5.52 3.79
C CYS A 32 9.95 5.98 2.33
N ASP A 33 8.97 5.68 1.49
CA ASP A 33 8.97 5.95 0.03
C ASP A 33 10.20 5.40 -0.72
N ASP A 34 10.84 4.38 -0.14
CA ASP A 34 12.14 3.86 -0.60
C ASP A 34 12.14 2.32 -0.75
N ASN A 35 11.42 1.61 0.13
CA ASN A 35 11.39 0.14 0.12
C ASN A 35 10.04 -0.39 -0.34
N ASP A 36 10.04 -1.53 -1.03
CA ASP A 36 8.79 -2.21 -1.42
C ASP A 36 7.97 -2.69 -0.21
N LYS A 37 6.65 -2.71 -0.40
CA LYS A 37 5.70 -3.30 0.53
C LYS A 37 5.85 -4.81 0.50
N ASN A 38 6.35 -5.38 1.59
CA ASN A 38 6.60 -6.82 1.72
C ASN A 38 5.97 -7.44 2.98
N VAL A 39 5.18 -6.67 3.72
CA VAL A 39 4.39 -7.19 4.86
C VAL A 39 2.97 -6.62 4.85
N LYS A 40 2.00 -7.50 5.13
CA LYS A 40 0.59 -7.15 5.38
C LYS A 40 0.28 -7.36 6.86
N ILE A 41 -0.22 -6.33 7.52
CA ILE A 41 -0.61 -6.40 8.92
C ILE A 41 -2.05 -6.95 9.00
N GLU A 42 -2.26 -7.97 9.82
CA GLU A 42 -3.60 -8.50 10.11
C GLU A 42 -4.07 -8.06 11.51
N PRO A 43 -5.38 -7.80 11.70
CA PRO A 43 -6.49 -8.01 10.76
C PRO A 43 -6.80 -6.82 9.83
N CYS A 44 -6.08 -5.70 9.94
CA CYS A 44 -6.45 -4.44 9.30
C CYS A 44 -6.07 -4.33 7.81
N GLY A 45 -5.18 -5.17 7.32
CA GLY A 45 -4.80 -5.28 5.92
C GLY A 45 -3.85 -4.21 5.37
N HIS A 46 -3.26 -3.37 6.23
CA HIS A 46 -2.28 -2.37 5.80
C HIS A 46 -1.00 -3.03 5.27
N LEU A 47 -0.46 -2.50 4.17
CA LEU A 47 0.74 -2.97 3.49
C LEU A 47 1.92 -2.01 3.72
N LEU A 48 3.03 -2.52 4.26
CA LEU A 48 4.24 -1.77 4.60
C LEU A 48 5.51 -2.55 4.21
N CYS A 49 6.68 -1.94 4.36
CA CYS A 49 7.94 -2.66 4.38
C CYS A 49 8.29 -3.14 5.80
N VAL A 50 8.93 -4.30 5.92
CA VAL A 50 9.40 -4.87 7.20
C VAL A 50 10.26 -3.90 8.00
N PRO A 51 11.23 -3.16 7.42
CA PRO A 51 12.05 -2.21 8.19
C PRO A 51 11.22 -1.15 8.94
N CYS A 52 10.20 -0.58 8.30
CA CYS A 52 9.32 0.39 8.95
C CYS A 52 8.44 -0.25 10.02
N LEU A 53 7.93 -1.46 9.78
CA LEU A 53 7.14 -2.20 10.78
C LEU A 53 7.97 -2.52 12.03
N THR A 54 9.17 -3.09 11.85
CA THR A 54 10.06 -3.43 12.96
C THR A 54 10.49 -2.18 13.72
N SER A 55 10.85 -1.09 13.04
CA SER A 55 11.21 0.18 13.68
C SER A 55 10.08 0.74 14.55
N TRP A 56 8.82 0.51 14.15
CA TRP A 56 7.65 0.91 14.93
C TRP A 56 7.40 0.00 16.13
N GLN A 57 7.54 -1.32 15.98
CA GLN A 57 7.27 -2.30 17.04
C GLN A 57 8.33 -2.35 18.15
N VAL A 58 9.60 -2.08 17.82
CA VAL A 58 10.73 -2.15 18.78
C VAL A 58 10.68 -1.04 19.84
N ARG A 59 9.75 -0.08 19.76
CA ARG A 59 9.50 0.93 20.80
C ARG A 59 8.51 0.48 21.91
N LEU A 60 8.23 -0.83 22.01
CA LEU A 60 7.49 -1.45 23.12
C LEU A 60 8.44 -2.23 24.03
#